data_AF-A0A0L7LVG0-F1
#
_entry.id   AF-A0A0L7LVG0-F1
#
_cell.length_a   1.000
_cell.length_b   1.000
_cell.length_c   1.000
_cell.angle_alpha   90.00
_cell.angle_beta   90.00
_cell.angle_gamma   90.00
#
_symmetry.space_group_name_H-M   'P 1'
#
loop_
_entity.id
_entity.type
_entity.pdbx_description
1 polymer ?
#
loop_
_entity_poly.entity_id
_entity_poly.type
_entity_poly.pdbx_seq_one_letter_code
_entity_poly.pdbx_strand_id
1 'polypeptide(L)'
;KKTSTNVNKNKEKRQARKVEQRRIADGMADVRSANKVTDMAALCKEQLTFRNLDLEVDMFIQKVTKLDADVQKWTIELVEKNMKPLYETCAWGWNKERKVEEMKDQDAWYLIAKETSGKLLGFSHFRFDMDFGEPVLYW
;
A
#
# COMPACT_ATOMS: atom_id res chain seq x y z
N LYS A 1 32.29 18.92 37.54
CA LYS A 1 32.95 18.04 36.52
C LYS A 1 31.90 17.08 35.96
N LYS A 2 31.37 17.32 34.74
CA LYS A 2 30.57 16.29 34.04
C LYS A 2 31.54 15.16 33.69
N THR A 3 31.38 14.00 34.32
CA THR A 3 32.25 12.82 34.16
C THR A 3 32.28 12.37 32.70
N SER A 4 33.46 11.97 32.21
CA SER A 4 33.74 11.54 30.83
C SER A 4 32.74 10.51 30.29
N THR A 5 32.22 9.64 31.16
CA THR A 5 31.17 8.65 30.87
C THR A 5 29.86 9.28 30.38
N ASN A 6 29.43 10.41 30.96
CA ASN A 6 28.22 11.12 30.53
C ASN A 6 28.42 11.84 29.19
N VAL A 7 29.65 12.27 28.89
CA VAL A 7 30.00 12.85 27.59
C VAL A 7 29.98 11.78 26.50
N ASN A 8 30.44 10.56 26.78
CA ASN A 8 30.39 9.44 25.84
C ASN A 8 28.95 8.99 25.52
N LYS A 9 28.10 8.82 26.55
CA LYS A 9 26.67 8.50 26.37
C LYS A 9 25.94 9.55 25.53
N ASN A 10 26.25 10.83 25.71
CA ASN A 10 25.66 11.91 24.91
C ASN A 10 26.13 11.89 23.45
N LYS A 11 27.40 11.53 23.20
CA LYS A 11 27.94 11.36 21.84
C LYS A 11 27.29 10.16 21.14
N GLU A 12 27.19 9.01 21.80
CA GLU A 12 26.53 7.80 21.29
C GLU A 12 25.07 8.07 20.95
N LYS A 13 24.31 8.70 21.86
CA LYS A 13 22.91 9.07 21.61
C LYS A 13 22.76 10.02 20.43
N ARG A 14 23.68 10.98 20.25
CA ARG A 14 23.69 11.89 19.09
C ARG A 14 24.00 11.13 17.80
N GLN A 15 24.92 10.18 17.83
CA GLN A 15 25.27 9.36 16.66
C GLN A 15 24.10 8.44 16.28
N ALA A 16 23.47 7.76 17.24
CA ALA A 16 22.30 6.92 17.01
C ALA A 16 21.15 7.70 16.37
N ARG A 17 20.87 8.92 16.85
CA ARG A 17 19.88 9.82 16.25
C ARG A 17 20.20 10.19 14.80
N LYS A 18 21.47 10.44 14.47
CA LYS A 18 21.88 10.74 13.10
C LYS A 18 21.71 9.55 12.16
N VAL A 19 22.04 8.35 12.63
CA VAL A 19 21.85 7.10 11.87
C VAL A 19 20.37 6.90 11.60
N GLU A 20 19.52 7.05 12.62
CA GLU A 20 18.07 6.91 12.47
C GLU A 20 17.48 7.95 11.51
N GLN A 21 17.87 9.21 11.64
CA GLN A 21 17.44 10.27 10.72
C GLN A 21 17.85 9.98 9.27
N ARG A 22 19.05 9.43 9.07
CA ARG A 22 19.51 9.03 7.74
C ARG A 22 18.69 7.87 7.19
N ARG A 23 18.46 6.84 8.00
CA ARG A 23 17.64 5.68 7.64
C ARG A 23 16.24 6.09 7.19
N ILE A 24 15.59 6.97 7.96
CA ILE A 24 14.27 7.52 7.61
C ILE A 24 14.35 8.35 6.31
N ALA A 25 15.40 9.17 6.14
CA ALA A 25 15.56 9.99 4.94
C ALA A 25 15.76 9.15 3.66
N ASP A 26 16.53 8.06 3.78
CA ASP A 26 16.75 7.09 2.70
C ASP A 26 15.44 6.38 2.36
N GLY A 27 14.70 5.87 3.36
CA GLY A 27 13.38 5.26 3.14
C GLY A 27 12.37 6.21 2.50
N MET A 28 12.33 7.49 2.92
CA MET A 28 11.49 8.50 2.27
C MET A 28 11.91 8.75 0.82
N ALA A 29 13.19 8.61 0.48
CA ALA A 29 13.66 8.72 -0.90
C ALA A 29 13.16 7.54 -1.74
N ASP A 30 13.19 6.33 -1.19
CA ASP A 30 12.67 5.13 -1.85
C ASP A 30 11.17 5.22 -2.10
N VAL A 31 10.37 5.60 -1.10
CA VAL A 31 8.91 5.81 -1.23
C VAL A 31 8.61 6.86 -2.30
N ARG A 32 9.33 7.99 -2.29
CA ARG A 32 9.17 9.02 -3.33
C ARG A 32 9.53 8.52 -4.72
N SER A 33 10.53 7.64 -4.84
CA SER A 33 10.91 7.02 -6.10
C SER A 33 9.81 6.08 -6.60
N ALA A 34 9.29 5.23 -5.71
CA ALA A 34 8.23 4.28 -6.01
C ALA A 34 6.92 4.98 -6.43
N ASN A 35 6.51 6.05 -5.74
CA ASN A 35 5.30 6.81 -6.10
C ASN A 35 5.40 7.57 -7.43
N LYS A 36 6.62 7.78 -7.96
CA LYS A 36 6.84 8.34 -9.30
C LYS A 36 6.65 7.34 -10.44
N VAL A 37 6.57 6.04 -10.15
CA VAL A 37 6.28 5.03 -11.17
C VAL A 37 4.91 5.32 -11.79
N THR A 38 4.86 5.36 -13.12
CA THR A 38 3.62 5.68 -13.87
C THR A 38 3.00 4.47 -14.54
N ASP A 39 3.81 3.44 -14.81
CA ASP A 39 3.42 2.21 -15.47
C ASP A 39 4.05 1.01 -14.76
N MET A 40 3.38 0.55 -13.70
CA MET A 40 3.80 -0.61 -12.93
C MET A 40 3.56 -1.91 -13.68
N ALA A 41 2.52 -1.96 -14.52
CA ALA A 41 2.18 -3.15 -15.28
C ALA A 41 3.32 -3.58 -16.23
N ALA A 42 4.05 -2.61 -16.79
CA ALA A 42 5.23 -2.88 -17.60
C ALA A 42 6.36 -3.60 -16.83
N LEU A 43 6.48 -3.39 -15.51
CA LEU A 43 7.54 -3.99 -14.69
C LEU A 43 7.26 -5.44 -14.31
N CYS A 44 5.99 -5.87 -14.35
CA CYS A 44 5.56 -7.19 -13.90
C CYS A 44 4.62 -7.90 -14.88
N LYS A 45 4.75 -7.61 -16.19
CA LYS A 45 3.83 -8.06 -17.23
C LYS A 45 3.61 -9.58 -17.23
N GLU A 46 4.68 -10.35 -17.01
CA GLU A 46 4.62 -11.82 -16.99
C GLU A 46 3.85 -12.37 -15.78
N GLN A 47 3.75 -11.60 -14.70
CA GLN A 47 3.04 -11.95 -13.47
C GLN A 47 1.57 -11.51 -13.50
N LEU A 48 1.13 -10.79 -14.54
CA LEU A 48 -0.25 -10.32 -14.68
C LEU A 48 -1.19 -11.33 -15.32
N THR A 49 -0.75 -12.57 -15.49
CA THR A 49 -1.59 -13.67 -15.97
C THR A 49 -1.41 -14.87 -15.06
N PHE A 50 -2.52 -15.45 -14.61
CA PHE A 50 -2.52 -16.71 -13.88
C PHE A 50 -3.39 -17.72 -14.63
N ARG A 51 -2.86 -18.92 -14.88
CA ARG A 51 -3.61 -20.00 -15.52
C ARG A 51 -3.28 -21.34 -14.87
N ASN A 52 -4.32 -22.06 -14.47
CA ASN A 52 -4.26 -23.47 -14.12
C ASN A 52 -5.35 -24.24 -14.88
N LEU A 53 -5.61 -25.51 -14.53
CA LEU A 53 -6.59 -26.35 -15.23
C LEU A 53 -8.04 -25.84 -15.10
N ASP A 54 -8.36 -25.13 -14.04
CA ASP A 54 -9.73 -24.76 -13.67
C ASP A 54 -10.00 -23.24 -13.80
N LEU A 55 -8.94 -22.43 -13.91
CA LEU A 55 -9.02 -20.99 -13.80
C LEU A 55 -7.99 -20.29 -14.68
N GLU A 56 -8.47 -19.33 -15.45
CA GLU A 56 -7.68 -18.38 -16.20
C GLU A 56 -8.05 -16.96 -15.77
N VAL A 57 -7.05 -16.20 -15.34
CA VAL A 57 -7.20 -14.84 -14.82
C VAL A 57 -6.20 -13.93 -15.50
N ASP A 58 -6.73 -12.85 -16.06
CA ASP A 58 -5.95 -11.69 -16.45
C ASP A 58 -5.99 -10.67 -15.32
N MET A 59 -4.86 -10.02 -15.09
CA MET A 59 -4.74 -8.97 -14.09
C MET A 59 -4.29 -7.66 -14.74
N PHE A 60 -4.69 -6.55 -14.14
CA PHE A 60 -4.18 -5.23 -14.50
C PHE A 60 -3.89 -4.40 -13.27
N ILE A 61 -2.87 -3.54 -13.37
CA ILE A 61 -2.46 -2.64 -12.30
C ILE A 61 -2.66 -1.20 -12.73
N GLN A 62 -3.37 -0.41 -11.94
CA GLN A 62 -3.59 1.01 -12.20
C GLN A 62 -3.54 1.83 -10.91
N LYS A 63 -3.07 3.08 -11.01
CA LYS A 63 -3.29 4.07 -9.96
C LYS A 63 -4.78 4.36 -9.85
N VAL A 64 -5.24 4.70 -8.65
CA VAL A 64 -6.64 5.08 -8.40
C VAL A 64 -7.09 6.24 -9.30
N THR A 65 -6.18 7.16 -9.61
CA THR A 65 -6.44 8.33 -10.47
C THR A 65 -6.70 7.98 -11.94
N LYS A 66 -6.39 6.74 -12.35
CA LYS A 66 -6.63 6.21 -13.70
C LYS A 66 -7.62 5.03 -13.68
N LEU A 67 -8.08 4.62 -12.51
CA LEU A 67 -8.99 3.49 -12.37
C LEU A 67 -10.37 3.90 -12.86
N ASP A 68 -10.99 3.02 -13.64
CA ASP A 68 -12.36 3.21 -14.11
C ASP A 68 -13.34 3.36 -12.91
N ALA A 69 -14.32 4.24 -13.05
CA ALA A 69 -15.23 4.58 -11.96
C ALA A 69 -16.11 3.39 -11.53
N ASP A 70 -16.50 2.52 -12.47
CA ASP A 70 -17.29 1.33 -12.18
C ASP A 70 -16.43 0.28 -11.48
N VAL A 71 -15.17 0.13 -11.90
CA VAL A 71 -14.21 -0.73 -11.19
C VAL A 71 -13.96 -0.23 -9.77
N GLN A 72 -13.74 1.08 -9.59
CA GLN A 72 -13.55 1.68 -8.26
C GLN A 72 -14.77 1.44 -7.37
N LYS A 73 -15.97 1.70 -7.88
CA LYS A 73 -17.22 1.43 -7.16
C LYS A 73 -17.33 -0.04 -6.78
N TRP A 74 -17.06 -0.96 -7.72
CA TRP A 74 -17.06 -2.40 -7.46
C TRP A 74 -16.09 -2.80 -6.34
N THR A 75 -14.87 -2.23 -6.31
CA THR A 75 -13.91 -2.54 -5.22
C THR A 75 -14.43 -2.11 -3.85
N ILE A 76 -15.04 -0.92 -3.75
CA ILE A 76 -15.61 -0.40 -2.49
C ILE A 76 -16.76 -1.29 -2.02
N GLU A 77 -17.65 -1.66 -2.94
CA GLU A 77 -18.79 -2.54 -2.64
C GLU A 77 -18.32 -3.94 -2.20
N LEU A 78 -17.26 -4.48 -2.82
CA LEU A 78 -16.68 -5.76 -2.43
C LEU A 78 -16.08 -5.71 -1.02
N VAL A 79 -15.37 -4.64 -0.67
CA VAL A 79 -14.84 -4.45 0.69
C VAL A 79 -15.96 -4.31 1.69
N GLU A 80 -16.97 -3.49 1.42
CA GLU A 80 -18.10 -3.34 2.33
C GLU A 80 -18.80 -4.67 2.54
N LYS A 81 -19.09 -5.42 1.48
CA LYS A 81 -19.73 -6.74 1.57
C LYS A 81 -18.94 -7.72 2.44
N ASN A 82 -17.62 -7.79 2.27
CA ASN A 82 -16.78 -8.81 2.91
C ASN A 82 -16.30 -8.40 4.31
N MET A 83 -16.00 -7.11 4.50
CA MET A 83 -15.29 -6.63 5.69
C MET A 83 -16.21 -5.95 6.70
N LYS A 84 -17.32 -5.32 6.29
CA LYS A 84 -18.22 -4.62 7.22
C LYS A 84 -18.66 -5.48 8.40
N PRO A 85 -19.09 -6.76 8.23
CA PRO A 85 -19.49 -7.60 9.37
C PRO A 85 -18.35 -7.85 10.37
N LEU A 86 -17.10 -7.91 9.88
CA LEU A 86 -15.91 -8.10 10.72
C LEU A 86 -15.55 -6.83 11.48
N TYR A 87 -15.68 -5.67 10.83
CA TYR A 87 -15.42 -4.38 11.45
C TYR A 87 -16.46 -4.03 12.52
N GLU A 88 -17.74 -4.33 12.28
CA GLU A 88 -18.83 -4.10 13.23
C GLU A 88 -18.71 -4.95 14.52
N THR A 89 -18.03 -6.09 14.44
CA THR A 89 -17.81 -6.98 15.59
C THR A 89 -16.49 -6.73 16.33
N CYS A 90 -15.63 -5.85 15.81
CA CYS A 90 -14.38 -5.48 16.45
C CYS A 90 -14.42 -4.06 17.04
N ALA A 91 -13.44 -3.73 17.90
CA ALA A 91 -13.36 -2.44 18.59
C ALA A 91 -13.24 -1.22 17.66
N TRP A 92 -12.88 -1.43 16.38
CA TRP A 92 -12.68 -0.35 15.42
C TRP A 92 -13.99 0.17 14.81
N GLY A 93 -15.02 -0.69 14.72
CA GLY A 93 -16.28 -0.37 14.03
C GLY A 93 -16.11 -0.22 12.52
N TRP A 94 -17.23 -0.03 11.81
CA TRP A 94 -17.26 0.26 10.37
C TRP A 94 -17.57 1.75 10.13
N ASN A 95 -16.69 2.43 9.40
CA ASN A 95 -16.92 3.79 8.90
C ASN A 95 -16.69 3.79 7.39
N LYS A 96 -17.79 3.87 6.63
CA LYS A 96 -17.77 3.77 5.18
C LYS A 96 -17.03 4.93 4.55
N GLU A 97 -17.31 6.15 5.00
CA GLU A 97 -16.74 7.38 4.44
C GLU A 97 -15.21 7.38 4.59
N ARG A 98 -14.72 7.02 5.77
CA ARG A 98 -13.28 6.90 6.06
C ARG A 98 -12.62 5.81 5.22
N LYS A 99 -13.26 4.65 5.06
CA LYS A 99 -12.71 3.56 4.24
C LYS A 99 -12.68 3.94 2.76
N VAL A 100 -13.70 4.64 2.27
CA VAL A 100 -13.73 5.18 0.91
C VAL A 100 -12.65 6.22 0.70
N GLU A 101 -12.41 7.11 1.67
CA GLU A 101 -11.32 8.10 1.61
C GLU A 101 -9.95 7.42 1.54
N GLU A 102 -9.71 6.41 2.39
CA GLU A 102 -8.49 5.59 2.36
C GLU A 102 -8.28 4.91 0.99
N MET A 103 -9.33 4.28 0.45
CA MET A 103 -9.29 3.63 -0.86
C MET A 103 -9.10 4.62 -2.02
N LYS A 104 -9.45 5.89 -1.82
CA LYS A 104 -9.33 6.95 -2.83
C LYS A 104 -8.07 7.80 -2.70
N ASP A 105 -7.15 7.41 -1.84
CA ASP A 105 -5.87 8.10 -1.69
C ASP A 105 -5.14 8.20 -3.03
N GLN A 106 -4.63 9.39 -3.37
CA GLN A 106 -3.99 9.65 -4.67
C GLN A 106 -2.80 8.74 -5.02
N ASP A 107 -2.12 8.20 -4.00
CA ASP A 107 -0.97 7.30 -4.15
C ASP A 107 -1.39 5.83 -4.16
N ALA A 108 -2.70 5.54 -4.06
CA ALA A 108 -3.24 4.19 -4.13
C ALA A 108 -3.09 3.56 -5.51
N TRP A 109 -2.68 2.30 -5.47
CA TRP A 109 -2.64 1.38 -6.60
C TRP A 109 -3.64 0.26 -6.40
N TYR A 110 -4.18 -0.21 -7.51
CA TYR A 110 -5.11 -1.31 -7.57
C TYR A 110 -4.57 -2.37 -8.54
N LEU A 111 -4.35 -3.57 -8.01
CA LEU A 111 -4.20 -4.79 -8.80
C LEU A 111 -5.57 -5.46 -8.88
N ILE A 112 -6.16 -5.50 -10.08
CA ILE A 112 -7.49 -6.07 -10.32
C ILE A 112 -7.34 -7.38 -11.07
N ALA A 113 -8.01 -8.43 -10.61
CA ALA A 113 -8.13 -9.72 -11.27
C ALA A 113 -9.46 -9.83 -12.01
N LYS A 114 -9.43 -10.33 -13.25
CA LYS A 114 -10.62 -10.55 -14.08
C LYS A 114 -10.53 -11.85 -14.87
N GLU A 115 -11.69 -12.43 -15.16
CA GLU A 115 -11.81 -13.51 -16.15
C GLU A 115 -11.60 -12.97 -17.57
N THR A 116 -11.32 -13.85 -18.53
CA THR A 116 -11.30 -13.53 -19.97
C THR A 116 -12.63 -12.94 -20.45
N SER A 117 -13.74 -13.26 -19.78
CA SER A 117 -15.08 -12.69 -20.02
C SER A 117 -15.20 -11.20 -19.65
N GLY A 118 -14.22 -10.66 -18.91
CA GLY A 118 -14.22 -9.31 -18.36
C GLY A 118 -14.81 -9.20 -16.95
N LYS A 119 -15.35 -10.29 -16.39
CA LYS A 119 -15.89 -10.31 -15.03
C LYS A 119 -14.78 -10.13 -13.99
N LEU A 120 -14.97 -9.17 -13.09
CA LEU A 120 -14.05 -8.90 -11.98
C LEU A 120 -14.14 -10.00 -10.91
N LEU A 121 -12.98 -10.48 -10.46
CA LEU A 121 -12.85 -11.62 -9.54
C LEU A 121 -12.37 -11.23 -8.15
N GLY A 122 -11.44 -10.29 -8.09
CA GLY A 122 -10.82 -9.84 -6.84
C GLY A 122 -9.90 -8.65 -7.09
N PHE A 123 -9.41 -8.06 -6.00
CA PHE A 123 -8.40 -7.02 -6.10
C PHE A 123 -7.49 -6.98 -4.87
N SER A 124 -6.35 -6.32 -5.04
CA SER A 124 -5.51 -5.81 -3.97
C SER A 124 -5.37 -4.29 -4.14
N HIS A 125 -5.58 -3.57 -3.05
CA HIS A 125 -5.29 -2.14 -2.94
C HIS A 125 -3.97 -2.01 -2.16
N PHE A 126 -3.07 -1.14 -2.62
CA PHE A 126 -1.82 -0.90 -1.90
C PHE A 126 -1.24 0.50 -2.18
N ARG A 127 -0.31 0.93 -1.32
CA ARG A 127 0.45 2.19 -1.41
C ARG A 127 1.91 1.95 -1.06
N PHE A 128 2.79 2.79 -1.60
CA PHE A 128 4.14 2.92 -1.04
C PHE A 128 4.12 4.05 -0.01
N ASP A 129 4.43 3.73 1.23
CA ASP A 129 4.35 4.69 2.34
C ASP A 129 5.46 4.45 3.36
N MET A 130 5.61 5.36 4.32
CA MET A 130 6.47 5.19 5.49
C MET A 130 5.63 4.73 6.67
N ASP A 131 5.97 3.58 7.28
CA ASP A 131 5.34 3.11 8.51
C ASP A 131 6.39 2.78 9.57
N PHE A 132 6.19 3.27 10.79
CA PHE A 132 7.15 3.20 11.90
C PHE A 132 8.61 3.56 11.51
N GLY A 133 8.78 4.47 10.56
CA GLY A 133 10.07 4.92 10.06
C GLY A 133 10.73 4.01 9.03
N GLU A 134 10.07 2.93 8.60
CA GLU A 134 10.51 2.06 7.51
C GLU A 134 9.68 2.33 6.24
N PRO A 135 10.28 2.25 5.04
CA PRO A 135 9.51 2.25 3.80
C PRO A 135 8.77 0.91 3.66
N VAL A 136 7.47 0.96 3.41
CA VAL A 136 6.60 -0.23 3.33
C VAL A 136 5.71 -0.21 2.10
N LEU A 137 5.34 -1.40 1.66
CA LEU A 137 4.17 -1.62 0.81
C LEU A 137 2.96 -1.80 1.74
N TYR A 138 2.13 -0.78 1.84
CA TYR A 138 0.94 -0.77 2.70
C TYR A 138 -0.25 -1.32 1.91
N TRP A 139 -0.88 -2.40 2.37
CA TRP A 139 -1.99 -3.08 1.70
C TRP A 139 -3.26 -3.14 2.56
#